data_AF-A0A0C2N7F8-F1
#
_entry.id   AF-A0A0C2N7F8-F1
#
_cell.length_a   1.000
_cell.length_b   1.000
_cell.length_c   1.000
_cell.angle_alpha   90.00
_cell.angle_beta   90.00
_cell.angle_gamma   90.00
#
_symmetry.space_group_name_H-M   'P 1'
#
loop_
_entity.id
_entity.type
_entity.pdbx_description
1 polymer ?
#
loop_
_entity_poly.entity_id
_entity_poly.type
_entity_poly.pdbx_seq_one_letter_code
_entity_poly.pdbx_strand_id
1 'polypeptide(L)'
;MTCSLKTYKEQLKIYYKSGIPQGDPISPLLFNLGIITVHNTLKRIFKLNPIKSILTFTNHLAYMDDIRIYTYRYSNADFKTFELVSNAVGLNLTYEKCGNIDHSMRRDTLSLKSI
;
A
#
# COMPACT_ATOMS: atom_id res chain seq x y z
N MET A 1 20.07 5.98 10.15
CA MET A 1 20.79 4.68 10.08
C MET A 1 22.06 4.84 9.27
N THR A 2 23.11 4.06 9.55
CA THR A 2 24.37 4.13 8.78
C THR A 2 24.74 2.79 8.17
N CYS A 3 25.26 2.80 6.93
CA CYS A 3 25.94 1.67 6.32
C CYS A 3 27.37 2.09 6.00
N SER A 4 28.34 1.21 6.26
CA SER A 4 29.74 1.42 5.85
C SER A 4 30.00 0.60 4.60
N LEU A 5 30.22 1.29 3.47
CA LEU A 5 30.78 0.63 2.28
C LEU A 5 32.30 0.63 2.38
N LYS A 6 32.91 -0.56 2.36
CA LYS A 6 34.36 -0.68 2.22
C LYS A 6 34.70 -0.54 0.74
N THR A 7 35.30 0.59 0.37
CA THR A 7 36.02 0.69 -0.91
C THR A 7 37.48 0.35 -0.69
N TYR A 8 38.21 0.03 -1.77
CA TYR A 8 39.59 -0.47 -1.73
C TYR A 8 40.62 0.47 -1.07
N LYS A 9 40.24 1.72 -0.74
CA LYS A 9 41.10 2.71 -0.10
C LYS A 9 40.48 3.50 1.06
N GLU A 10 39.15 3.62 1.17
CA GLU A 10 38.50 4.40 2.23
C GLU A 10 37.14 3.82 2.68
N GLN A 11 36.77 4.08 3.94
CA GLN A 11 35.52 3.63 4.56
C GLN A 11 34.49 4.75 4.52
N LEU A 12 33.56 4.69 3.56
CA LEU A 12 32.54 5.73 3.37
C LEU A 12 31.31 5.41 4.24
N LYS A 13 31.01 6.29 5.20
CA LYS A 13 29.78 6.18 6.02
C LYS A 13 28.61 6.81 5.28
N ILE A 14 27.66 5.98 4.87
CA ILE A 14 26.40 6.43 4.26
C ILE A 14 25.36 6.57 5.36
N TYR A 15 24.75 7.76 5.46
CA TYR A 15 23.64 8.02 6.38
C TYR A 15 22.32 7.99 5.60
N TYR A 16 21.48 7.00 5.89
CA TYR A 16 20.11 6.97 5.37
C TYR A 16 19.25 7.97 6.15
N LYS A 17 18.62 8.88 5.40
CA LYS A 17 17.70 9.91 5.92
C LYS A 17 16.30 9.36 6.23
N SER A 18 15.89 8.30 5.53
CA SER A 18 14.58 7.66 5.66
C SER A 18 14.68 6.17 5.33
N GLY A 19 13.64 5.42 5.70
CA GLY A 19 13.54 3.98 5.44
C GLY A 19 13.91 3.12 6.64
N ILE A 20 13.55 1.85 6.54
CA ILE A 20 13.78 0.80 7.53
C ILE A 20 14.73 -0.22 6.89
N PRO A 21 15.76 -0.72 7.60
CA PRO A 21 16.79 -1.56 7.00
C PRO A 21 16.21 -2.95 6.75
N GLN A 22 16.52 -3.54 5.59
CA GLN A 22 16.08 -4.89 5.29
C GLN A 22 16.95 -5.93 6.03
N GLY A 23 16.35 -7.03 6.45
CA GLY A 23 17.04 -8.15 7.11
C GLY A 23 17.06 -8.09 8.64
N ASP A 24 16.68 -6.97 9.27
CA ASP A 24 16.47 -6.91 10.72
C ASP A 24 15.09 -7.52 11.07
N PRO A 25 15.00 -8.42 12.07
CA PRO A 25 13.73 -9.02 12.50
C PRO A 25 12.63 -8.03 12.87
N ILE A 26 12.97 -6.81 13.33
CA ILE A 26 11.96 -5.82 13.72
C ILE A 26 11.41 -5.01 12.55
N SER A 27 12.11 -5.02 11.40
CA SER A 27 11.79 -4.18 10.25
C SER A 27 10.38 -4.38 9.69
N PRO A 28 9.83 -5.60 9.56
CA PRO A 28 8.47 -5.80 9.09
C PRO A 28 7.42 -5.13 9.99
N LEU A 29 7.64 -5.17 11.31
CA LEU A 29 6.73 -4.54 12.28
C LEU A 29 6.77 -3.02 12.17
N LEU A 30 7.97 -2.44 12.13
CA LEU A 30 8.15 -0.99 11.98
C LEU A 30 7.52 -0.48 10.67
N PHE A 31 7.62 -1.27 9.60
CA PHE A 31 7.04 -0.93 8.32
C PHE A 31 5.50 -0.95 8.38
N ASN A 32 4.91 -1.99 8.97
CA ASN A 32 3.47 -2.08 9.17
C ASN A 32 2.93 -0.95 10.06
N LEU A 33 3.68 -0.52 11.08
CA LEU A 33 3.33 0.65 11.90
C LEU A 33 3.33 1.96 11.09
N GLY A 34 4.18 2.10 10.08
CA GLY A 34 4.12 3.23 9.15
C GLY A 34 2.87 3.18 8.28
N ILE A 35 2.58 2.02 7.68
CA ILE A 35 1.47 1.83 6.73
C ILE A 35 0.09 1.83 7.40
N ILE A 36 -0.02 1.51 8.69
CA ILE A 36 -1.32 1.48 9.39
C ILE A 36 -2.07 2.83 9.31
N THR A 37 -1.33 3.93 9.22
CA THR A 37 -1.89 5.29 9.06
C THR A 37 -2.59 5.45 7.71
N VAL A 38 -1.99 4.95 6.62
CA VAL A 38 -2.60 4.86 5.30
C VAL A 38 -3.87 4.01 5.37
N HIS A 39 -3.80 2.84 6.00
CA HIS A 39 -4.95 1.93 6.13
C HIS A 39 -6.14 2.59 6.84
N ASN A 40 -5.89 3.22 7.99
CA ASN A 40 -6.93 3.88 8.79
C ASN A 40 -7.53 5.09 8.06
N THR A 41 -6.70 5.84 7.33
CA THR A 41 -7.15 7.01 6.57
C THR A 41 -8.02 6.58 5.39
N LEU A 42 -7.63 5.57 4.62
CA LEU A 42 -8.44 5.00 3.54
C LEU A 42 -9.76 4.45 4.06
N LYS A 43 -9.74 3.70 5.17
CA LYS A 43 -10.95 3.16 5.81
C LYS A 43 -11.91 4.27 6.21
N ARG A 44 -11.39 5.39 6.73
CA ARG A 44 -12.18 6.57 7.07
C ARG A 44 -12.75 7.24 5.83
N ILE A 45 -11.94 7.47 4.78
CA ILE A 45 -12.39 8.12 3.54
C ILE A 45 -13.45 7.28 2.82
N PHE A 46 -13.23 5.97 2.70
CA PHE A 46 -14.17 5.06 2.02
C PHE A 46 -15.45 4.83 2.82
N LYS A 47 -15.40 4.88 4.17
CA LYS A 47 -16.62 4.83 5.02
C LYS A 47 -17.38 6.16 5.08
N LEU A 48 -16.67 7.31 5.06
CA LEU A 48 -17.26 8.64 5.16
C LEU A 48 -17.77 9.21 3.83
N ASN A 49 -18.02 8.36 2.83
CA ASN A 49 -18.80 8.72 1.64
C ASN A 49 -20.26 8.24 1.79
N PRO A 50 -21.09 8.84 2.65
CA PRO A 50 -22.49 8.43 2.85
C PRO A 50 -23.43 8.82 1.72
N ILE A 51 -22.96 9.54 0.69
CA ILE A 51 -23.82 10.04 -0.41
C ILE A 51 -24.10 8.97 -1.47
N LYS A 52 -23.42 7.83 -1.46
CA LYS A 52 -23.56 6.87 -2.55
C LYS A 52 -24.20 5.57 -2.09
N SER A 53 -25.24 5.23 -2.82
CA SER A 53 -26.06 4.03 -2.73
C SER A 53 -25.22 2.74 -2.61
N ILE A 54 -25.91 1.63 -2.34
CA ILE A 54 -25.44 0.22 -2.42
C ILE A 54 -24.47 -0.09 -3.60
N LEU A 55 -24.39 0.77 -4.63
CA LEU A 55 -23.59 0.65 -5.85
C LEU A 55 -22.18 1.27 -5.79
N THR A 56 -21.66 1.76 -4.65
CA THR A 56 -20.28 2.34 -4.61
C THR A 56 -19.44 1.87 -3.44
N PHE A 57 -19.52 0.58 -3.14
CA PHE A 57 -18.65 -0.03 -2.15
C PHE A 57 -17.19 0.03 -2.61
N THR A 58 -16.34 0.69 -1.80
CA THR A 58 -14.87 0.67 -1.93
C THR A 58 -14.26 0.17 -0.62
N ASN A 59 -13.40 -0.83 -0.68
CA ASN A 59 -12.68 -1.41 0.45
C ASN A 59 -11.27 -1.82 0.01
N HIS A 60 -10.39 -2.18 0.94
CA HIS A 60 -9.02 -2.57 0.61
C HIS A 60 -8.49 -3.69 1.50
N LEU A 61 -7.57 -4.45 0.93
CA LEU A 61 -6.72 -5.43 1.62
C LEU A 61 -5.27 -4.95 1.52
N ALA A 62 -4.56 -4.94 2.64
CA ALA A 62 -3.16 -4.55 2.69
C ALA A 62 -2.33 -5.67 3.31
N TYR A 63 -1.21 -6.00 2.68
CA TYR A 63 -0.20 -6.90 3.19
C TYR A 63 1.18 -6.32 2.88
N MET A 64 1.88 -5.84 3.91
CA MET A 64 3.13 -5.10 3.74
C MET A 64 2.93 -3.94 2.74
N ASP A 65 3.73 -3.89 1.67
CA ASP A 65 3.69 -2.86 0.63
C ASP A 65 2.61 -3.13 -0.44
N ASP A 66 2.06 -4.34 -0.48
CA ASP A 66 1.01 -4.70 -1.42
C ASP A 66 -0.37 -4.29 -0.88
N ILE A 67 -0.99 -3.32 -1.55
CA ILE A 67 -2.33 -2.84 -1.24
C ILE A 67 -3.23 -3.08 -2.44
N ARG A 68 -4.31 -3.85 -2.23
CA ARG A 68 -5.35 -4.11 -3.22
C ARG A 68 -6.63 -3.38 -2.85
N ILE A 69 -7.12 -2.54 -3.76
CA ILE A 69 -8.38 -1.81 -3.60
C ILE A 69 -9.47 -2.54 -4.37
N TYR A 70 -10.56 -2.86 -3.69
CA TYR A 70 -11.76 -3.43 -4.25
C TYR A 70 -12.81 -2.34 -4.36
N THR A 71 -13.30 -2.08 -5.56
CA THR A 71 -14.35 -1.09 -5.81
C THR A 71 -15.38 -1.66 -6.78
N TYR A 72 -16.66 -1.33 -6.56
CA TYR A 72 -17.73 -1.72 -7.48
C TYR A 72 -17.55 -1.08 -8.87
N ARG A 73 -17.04 0.15 -8.92
CA ARG A 73 -16.78 0.86 -10.17
C ARG A 73 -15.42 1.53 -10.06
N TYR A 74 -14.50 1.12 -10.93
CA TYR A 74 -13.22 1.79 -11.05
C TYR A 74 -13.42 3.28 -11.33
N SER A 75 -12.74 4.10 -10.54
CA SER A 75 -12.70 5.55 -10.68
C SER A 75 -11.26 6.00 -10.52
N ASN A 76 -10.76 6.79 -11.47
CA ASN A 76 -9.47 7.47 -11.33
C ASN A 76 -9.37 8.29 -10.03
N ALA A 77 -10.51 8.71 -9.47
CA ALA A 77 -10.53 9.45 -8.21
C ALA A 77 -10.12 8.58 -7.01
N ASP A 78 -10.48 7.30 -6.98
CA ASP A 78 -10.12 6.39 -5.88
C ASP A 78 -8.62 6.12 -5.89
N PHE A 79 -8.05 5.92 -7.09
CA PHE A 79 -6.62 5.76 -7.28
C PHE A 79 -5.83 7.02 -6.90
N LYS A 80 -6.27 8.21 -7.34
CA LYS A 80 -5.65 9.49 -6.93
C LYS A 80 -5.76 9.73 -5.42
N THR A 81 -6.87 9.34 -4.81
CA THR A 81 -7.04 9.44 -3.36
C THR A 81 -6.03 8.55 -2.63
N PHE A 82 -5.84 7.32 -3.12
CA PHE A 82 -4.84 6.40 -2.60
C PHE A 82 -3.41 6.94 -2.73
N GLU A 83 -3.06 7.48 -3.89
CA GLU A 83 -1.77 8.13 -4.13
C GLU A 83 -1.53 9.29 -3.15
N LEU A 84 -2.49 10.20 -3.01
CA LEU A 84 -2.39 11.34 -2.10
C LEU A 84 -2.17 10.92 -0.65
N VAL A 85 -2.92 9.92 -0.18
CA VAL A 85 -2.78 9.39 1.18
C VAL A 85 -1.42 8.71 1.38
N SER A 86 -0.94 7.96 0.39
CA SER A 86 0.35 7.25 0.47
C SER A 86 1.53 8.23 0.49
N ASN A 87 1.50 9.23 -0.40
CA ASN A 87 2.53 10.26 -0.49
C ASN A 87 2.61 11.09 0.80
N ALA A 88 1.48 11.31 1.49
CA ALA A 88 1.46 12.02 2.78
C ALA A 88 2.25 11.30 3.90
N VAL A 89 2.48 9.99 3.77
CA VAL A 89 3.26 9.17 4.71
C VAL A 89 4.67 8.90 4.16
N GLY A 90 5.04 9.50 3.03
CA GLY A 90 6.35 9.36 2.39
C GLY A 90 6.51 8.06 1.61
N LEU A 91 5.41 7.39 1.25
CA LEU A 91 5.40 6.22 0.38
C LEU A 91 5.12 6.65 -1.06
N ASN A 92 5.92 6.15 -1.99
CA ASN A 92 5.73 6.38 -3.42
C ASN A 92 5.16 5.12 -4.07
N LEU A 93 4.19 5.30 -4.96
CA LEU A 93 3.65 4.20 -5.75
C LEU A 93 4.62 3.82 -6.87
N THR A 94 4.84 2.51 -7.03
CA THR A 94 5.59 1.99 -8.18
C THR A 94 4.59 1.67 -9.29
N TYR A 95 4.33 2.64 -10.16
CA TYR A 95 3.34 2.55 -11.24
C TYR A 95 3.51 1.33 -12.15
N GLU A 96 4.74 0.92 -12.41
CA GLU A 96 5.08 -0.25 -13.23
C GLU A 96 4.59 -1.57 -12.61
N LYS A 97 4.46 -1.61 -11.28
CA LYS A 97 3.97 -2.77 -10.52
C LYS A 97 2.49 -2.68 -10.19
N CYS A 98 1.86 -1.52 -10.36
CA CYS A 98 0.44 -1.35 -10.17
C CYS A 98 -0.31 -2.06 -11.31
N GLY A 99 -0.82 -3.27 -11.02
CA GLY A 99 -1.57 -4.06 -11.99
C GLY A 99 -2.85 -3.38 -12.47
N ASN A 100 -3.21 -3.62 -13.73
CA ASN A 100 -4.45 -3.15 -14.34
C ASN A 100 -5.70 -3.61 -13.58
N ILE A 101 -6.79 -2.87 -13.78
CA ILE A 101 -8.14 -3.15 -13.30
C ILE A 101 -8.53 -4.58 -13.69
N ASP A 102 -8.52 -5.48 -12.72
CA ASP A 102 -9.06 -6.82 -12.93
C ASP A 102 -10.60 -6.73 -12.84
N HIS A 103 -11.27 -6.88 -13.98
CA HIS A 103 -12.73 -6.89 -14.06
C HIS A 103 -13.35 -8.23 -13.61
N SER A 104 -12.55 -9.19 -13.16
CA SER A 104 -12.98 -10.54 -12.75
C SER A 104 -13.98 -10.58 -11.58
N MET A 105 -14.25 -9.46 -10.89
CA MET A 105 -15.32 -9.38 -9.89
C MET A 105 -16.72 -9.08 -10.46
N ARG A 106 -16.96 -9.29 -11.77
CA ARG A 106 -18.33 -9.35 -12.31
C ARG A 106 -18.93 -10.74 -12.13
N ARG A 107 -19.38 -10.99 -10.89
CA ARG A 107 -20.24 -12.12 -10.46
C ARG A 107 -19.60 -13.51 -10.67
N ASP A 108 -19.93 -14.42 -9.76
CA ASP A 108 -19.64 -15.86 -9.84
C ASP A 108 -18.21 -16.32 -9.48
N THR A 109 -17.84 -16.17 -8.21
CA THR A 109 -16.99 -17.16 -7.55
C THR A 109 -17.68 -17.71 -6.30
N LEU A 110 -18.71 -18.53 -6.55
CA LEU A 110 -18.85 -19.79 -5.84
C LEU A 110 -17.61 -20.63 -6.17
N SER A 111 -16.59 -20.58 -5.30
CA SER A 111 -15.51 -21.55 -5.30
C SER A 111 -14.87 -21.57 -3.91
N LEU A 112 -15.54 -22.23 -2.98
CA LEU A 112 -14.86 -22.94 -1.91
C LEU A 112 -14.41 -24.29 -2.48
N LYS A 113 -13.13 -24.41 -2.80
CA LYS A 113 -12.43 -25.71 -2.80
C LYS A 113 -11.00 -25.57 -2.35
N SER A 114 -10.76 -26.12 -1.16
CA SER A 114 -9.54 -26.81 -0.68
C SER A 114 -9.84 -27.15 0.79
N ILE A 115 -10.02 -28.38 1.26
CA ILE A 115 -9.72 -29.76 0.83
C ILE A 115 -11.00 -30.58 1.04
#